data_AF-A0AAQ3TJH0-F1
#
_entry.id   AF-A0AAQ3TJH0-F1
#
_cell.length_a   1.000
_cell.length_b   1.000
_cell.length_c   1.000
_cell.angle_alpha   90.00
_cell.angle_beta   90.00
_cell.angle_gamma   90.00
#
_symmetry.space_group_name_H-M   'P 1'
#
loop_
_entity.id
_entity.type
_entity.pdbx_description
1 polymer ?
#
loop_
_entity_poly.entity_id
_entity_poly.type
_entity_poly.pdbx_seq_one_letter_code
_entity_poly.pdbx_strand_id
1 'polypeptide(L)'
;MKAAAGSSGKESSMASLLRFVLLLLLSLTGLYIFYTLHVILSSNPSCPLAKPVSHLTNNNPAPLVLSPPPPLPLLPPPPPTAPTATTLQHAVFGIAASARLWEKRKEYIKIRWRSGRGMRGFVWMDRRVRPSNVPEGLPPIKDSSDTPRFPYTHRRGHRSAICISRIVSETFRLGLPDARWFVMGDDDTVFLPDNLLAVLGRLDHRQPYYIGSPSESHLQNIHFSYGMAFGGGGFAISQPLVARLERVQDACIRRYPSPYGSDDRIQACVAEMGVLLTRHPGFHQCDVYGDLLGLLAAHPVAPLVSPHHLDVVRPLFPNARSRPAAVRRLFEGPVMLDSAGVMQQSICYDGAKWWTVSVSWGFVVMVARGVISQREMEIPARTFLNWYRRADYKSHAFNTRPLARSPCERPALYYLAASRRAVARGRETTVTRYQRWRQRNKVRPACRWKIPDPDALLDSVLVVKKPDPALWERSPRRNCCWVLSSPKEGEHGNKTMSIDVGLCEDWEISQM
;
A
#
# COMPACT_ATOMS: atom_id res chain seq x y z
N MET A 1 72.14 42.95 51.30
CA MET A 1 71.43 44.00 50.55
C MET A 1 71.05 43.46 49.17
N LYS A 2 69.74 43.48 48.86
CA LYS A 2 69.05 43.30 47.56
C LYS A 2 69.66 42.37 46.49
N ALA A 3 69.07 41.18 46.34
CA ALA A 3 69.07 40.43 45.08
C ALA A 3 67.85 40.82 44.25
N ALA A 4 68.07 41.02 42.95
CA ALA A 4 67.13 41.59 41.99
C ALA A 4 66.04 40.61 41.52
N ALA A 5 64.90 41.21 41.16
CA ALA A 5 63.71 40.56 40.64
C ALA A 5 63.91 39.96 39.23
N GLY A 6 63.32 38.79 39.01
CA GLY A 6 62.98 38.27 37.68
C GLY A 6 61.45 38.16 37.57
N SER A 7 60.85 39.04 36.78
CA SER A 7 59.42 39.07 36.47
C SER A 7 59.05 37.97 35.48
N SER A 8 58.21 37.03 35.90
CA SER A 8 57.54 36.04 35.03
C SER A 8 56.04 36.37 35.02
N GLY A 9 55.58 36.95 33.91
CA GLY A 9 54.18 37.33 33.71
C GLY A 9 53.30 36.08 33.61
N LYS A 10 52.41 35.88 34.58
CA LYS A 10 51.36 34.85 34.54
C LYS A 10 50.33 35.21 33.48
N GLU A 11 50.28 34.42 32.41
CA GLU A 11 49.27 34.53 31.37
C GLU A 11 47.88 34.15 31.94
N SER A 12 46.88 35.00 31.71
CA SER A 12 45.52 34.82 32.23
C SER A 12 44.87 33.53 31.69
N SER A 13 44.19 32.79 32.56
CA SER A 13 43.44 31.56 32.22
C SER A 13 42.49 31.72 31.01
N MET A 14 41.92 32.92 30.83
CA MET A 14 41.09 33.24 29.66
C MET A 14 41.89 33.27 28.34
N ALA A 15 43.13 33.76 28.36
CA ALA A 15 43.98 33.82 27.17
C ALA A 15 44.41 32.41 26.73
N SER A 16 44.65 31.52 27.70
CA SER A 16 44.92 30.09 27.43
C SER A 16 43.71 29.39 26.81
N LEU A 17 42.51 29.61 27.34
CA LEU A 17 41.27 29.06 26.79
C LEU A 17 40.99 29.58 25.38
N LEU A 18 41.16 30.88 25.14
CA LEU A 18 40.96 31.49 23.83
C LEU A 18 41.94 30.93 22.79
N ARG A 19 43.21 30.75 23.16
CA ARG A 19 44.21 30.10 22.31
C ARG A 19 43.83 28.66 21.99
N PHE A 20 43.34 27.91 22.97
CA PHE A 20 42.89 26.53 22.74
C PHE A 20 41.70 26.45 21.77
N VAL A 21 40.71 27.34 21.92
CA VAL A 21 39.55 27.41 21.01
C VAL A 21 39.97 27.82 19.61
N LEU A 22 40.89 28.78 19.48
CA LEU A 22 41.45 29.20 18.18
C LEU A 22 42.21 28.07 17.48
N LEU A 23 43.02 27.32 18.22
CA LEU A 23 43.75 26.16 17.68
C LEU A 23 42.78 25.05 17.24
N LEU A 24 41.72 24.80 18.00
CA LEU A 24 40.69 23.83 17.63
C LEU A 24 39.96 24.25 16.35
N LEU A 25 39.52 25.52 16.27
CA LEU A 25 38.85 26.05 15.08
C LEU A 25 39.74 25.98 13.85
N LEU A 26 41.02 26.38 13.96
CA LEU A 26 41.98 26.30 12.87
C LEU A 26 42.14 24.86 12.35
N SER A 27 42.23 23.89 13.26
CA SER A 27 42.33 22.47 12.89
C SER A 27 41.09 21.96 12.16
N LEU A 28 39.89 22.35 12.60
CA LEU A 28 38.63 21.97 11.97
C LEU A 28 38.48 22.60 10.59
N THR A 29 38.85 23.87 10.41
CA THR A 29 38.89 24.50 9.09
C THR A 29 39.90 23.84 8.15
N GLY A 30 41.09 23.48 8.64
CA GLY A 30 42.08 22.75 7.85
C GLY A 30 41.55 21.40 7.37
N LEU A 31 40.88 20.65 8.24
CA LEU A 31 40.26 19.37 7.90
C LEU A 31 39.14 19.54 6.86
N TYR A 32 38.32 20.58 7.02
CA TYR A 32 37.23 20.88 6.09
C TYR A 32 37.76 21.22 4.69
N ILE A 33 38.79 22.09 4.62
CA ILE A 33 39.44 22.47 3.35
C ILE A 33 40.07 21.23 2.69
N PHE A 34 40.79 20.40 3.46
CA PHE A 34 41.39 19.18 2.91
C PHE A 34 40.33 18.21 2.36
N TYR A 35 39.23 18.04 3.08
CA TYR A 35 38.12 17.21 2.62
C TYR A 35 37.45 17.76 1.36
N THR A 36 37.21 19.07 1.29
CA THR A 36 36.62 19.70 0.10
C THR A 36 37.56 19.64 -1.11
N LEU A 37 38.86 19.89 -0.93
CA LEU A 37 39.86 19.71 -2.00
C LEU A 37 39.95 18.26 -2.45
N HIS A 38 39.91 17.29 -1.52
CA HIS A 38 39.90 15.89 -1.89
C HIS A 38 38.66 15.55 -2.71
N VAL A 39 37.47 16.03 -2.33
CA VAL A 39 36.24 15.81 -3.11
C VAL A 39 36.35 16.44 -4.50
N ILE A 40 36.87 17.67 -4.62
CA ILE A 40 37.04 18.35 -5.91
C ILE A 40 38.07 17.64 -6.80
N LEU A 41 39.22 17.23 -6.25
CA LEU A 41 40.30 16.56 -6.99
C LEU A 41 39.98 15.10 -7.32
N SER A 42 39.15 14.44 -6.51
CA SER A 42 38.68 13.06 -6.78
C SER A 42 37.44 13.01 -7.67
N SER A 43 36.81 14.16 -7.93
CA SER A 43 35.75 14.32 -8.91
C SER A 43 36.34 14.42 -10.32
N ASN A 44 36.75 13.29 -10.90
CA ASN A 44 36.99 13.22 -12.34
C ASN A 44 35.63 13.14 -13.08
N PRO A 45 35.25 14.13 -13.92
CA PRO A 45 34.12 13.99 -14.82
C PRO A 45 34.58 13.18 -16.05
N SER A 46 34.64 11.86 -15.92
CA SER A 46 34.81 10.98 -17.07
C SER A 46 33.47 10.80 -17.79
N CYS A 47 33.03 11.84 -18.51
CA CYS A 47 32.05 11.69 -19.59
C CYS A 47 32.81 11.60 -20.92
N PRO A 48 32.84 10.45 -21.61
CA PRO A 48 33.37 10.42 -22.97
C PRO A 48 32.41 11.18 -23.89
N LEU A 49 32.87 12.33 -24.37
CA LEU A 49 32.25 13.09 -25.44
C LEU A 49 32.16 12.20 -26.68
N ALA A 50 30.94 11.88 -27.10
CA ALA A 50 30.69 11.19 -28.37
C ALA A 50 31.29 12.02 -29.51
N LYS A 51 32.25 11.45 -30.24
CA LYS A 51 32.76 12.03 -31.48
C LYS A 51 31.66 11.97 -32.55
N PRO A 52 31.50 13.01 -33.38
CA PRO A 52 30.59 12.94 -34.51
C PRO A 52 31.15 11.98 -35.55
N VAL A 53 30.33 11.00 -35.97
CA VAL A 53 30.67 10.11 -37.07
C VAL A 53 30.47 10.89 -38.37
N SER A 54 31.58 11.25 -39.01
CA SER A 54 31.62 11.79 -40.36
C SER A 54 31.15 10.72 -41.34
N HIS A 55 30.10 11.02 -42.11
CA HIS A 55 29.69 10.21 -43.27
C HIS A 55 30.82 10.20 -44.30
N LEU A 56 31.42 9.03 -44.51
CA LEU A 56 32.25 8.73 -45.67
C LEU A 56 31.35 8.18 -46.77
N THR A 57 31.06 9.00 -47.77
CA THR A 57 30.49 8.58 -49.06
C THR A 57 31.54 7.79 -49.82
N ASN A 58 31.36 6.47 -49.89
CA ASN A 58 32.17 5.61 -50.74
C ASN A 58 31.42 5.39 -52.06
N ASN A 59 31.85 6.09 -53.11
CA ASN A 59 31.44 5.83 -54.49
C ASN A 59 32.24 4.65 -55.03
N ASN A 60 31.58 3.54 -55.33
CA ASN A 60 32.04 2.56 -56.31
C ASN A 60 30.84 2.02 -57.09
N PRO A 61 30.97 1.76 -58.40
CA PRO A 61 29.85 1.40 -59.26
C PRO A 61 29.43 -0.06 -59.05
N ALA A 62 28.12 -0.29 -59.01
CA ALA A 62 27.50 -1.60 -58.88
C ALA A 62 27.54 -2.39 -60.20
N PRO A 63 27.71 -3.72 -60.18
CA PRO A 63 27.33 -4.57 -61.31
C PRO A 63 25.82 -4.85 -61.27
N LEU A 64 25.20 -4.84 -62.46
CA LEU A 64 23.79 -5.13 -62.72
C LEU A 64 23.40 -6.51 -62.17
N VAL A 65 22.50 -6.53 -61.19
CA VAL A 65 21.78 -7.73 -60.76
C VAL A 65 20.30 -7.50 -61.06
N LEU A 66 19.71 -8.39 -61.86
CA LEU A 66 18.29 -8.37 -62.22
C LEU A 66 17.41 -8.34 -60.96
N SER A 67 16.47 -7.41 -60.93
CA SER A 67 15.48 -7.28 -59.86
C SER A 67 14.47 -8.43 -59.91
N PRO A 68 14.18 -9.12 -58.79
CA PRO A 68 13.03 -10.00 -58.69
C PRO A 68 11.72 -9.18 -58.64
N PRO A 69 10.56 -9.76 -59.01
CA PRO A 69 9.28 -9.05 -58.99
C PRO A 69 8.91 -8.59 -57.58
N PRO A 70 8.15 -7.50 -57.44
CA PRO A 70 7.79 -6.96 -56.13
C PRO A 70 6.97 -7.98 -55.33
N PRO A 71 7.23 -8.13 -54.01
CA PRO A 71 6.36 -8.93 -53.17
C PRO A 71 4.96 -8.32 -53.16
N LEU A 72 3.93 -9.16 -53.29
CA LEU A 72 2.55 -8.79 -53.02
C LEU A 72 2.47 -8.12 -51.64
N PRO A 73 1.70 -7.02 -51.48
CA PRO A 73 1.56 -6.36 -50.20
C PRO A 73 0.94 -7.35 -49.20
N LEU A 74 1.76 -7.82 -48.25
CA LEU A 74 1.27 -8.52 -47.08
C LEU A 74 0.33 -7.57 -46.35
N LEU A 75 -0.95 -7.92 -46.31
CA LEU A 75 -1.93 -7.27 -45.45
C LEU A 75 -1.32 -7.17 -44.05
N PRO A 76 -1.31 -5.98 -43.42
CA PRO A 76 -0.88 -5.87 -42.04
C PRO A 76 -1.70 -6.85 -41.21
N PRO A 77 -1.07 -7.54 -40.23
CA PRO A 77 -1.81 -8.43 -39.34
C PRO A 77 -3.00 -7.65 -38.78
N PRO A 78 -4.18 -8.28 -38.67
CA PRO A 78 -5.35 -7.61 -38.13
C PRO A 78 -4.97 -6.98 -36.78
N PRO A 79 -5.42 -5.76 -36.50
CA PRO A 79 -5.14 -5.12 -35.22
C PRO A 79 -5.51 -6.09 -34.11
N PRO A 80 -4.69 -6.22 -33.06
CA PRO A 80 -4.97 -7.15 -31.97
C PRO A 80 -6.40 -6.90 -31.49
N THR A 81 -7.22 -7.94 -31.56
CA THR A 81 -8.58 -7.94 -31.01
C THR A 81 -8.52 -7.30 -29.64
N ALA A 82 -9.39 -6.31 -29.38
CA ALA A 82 -9.42 -5.61 -28.11
C ALA A 82 -9.34 -6.64 -26.98
N PRO A 83 -8.35 -6.53 -26.07
CA PRO A 83 -8.15 -7.54 -25.05
C PRO A 83 -9.45 -7.68 -24.26
N THR A 84 -10.00 -8.90 -24.23
CA THR A 84 -11.23 -9.19 -23.50
C THR A 84 -11.04 -8.83 -22.03
N ALA A 85 -12.04 -8.23 -21.40
CA ALA A 85 -11.96 -7.74 -20.03
C ALA A 85 -11.44 -8.83 -19.07
N THR A 86 -10.51 -8.45 -18.19
CA THR A 86 -10.01 -9.37 -17.16
C THR A 86 -11.10 -9.60 -16.11
N THR A 87 -11.42 -10.87 -15.85
CA THR A 87 -12.48 -11.31 -14.93
C THR A 87 -11.93 -12.30 -13.91
N LEU A 88 -12.72 -12.68 -12.90
CA LEU A 88 -12.32 -13.66 -11.88
C LEU A 88 -11.88 -15.01 -12.46
N GLN A 89 -12.41 -15.41 -13.63
CA GLN A 89 -12.03 -16.68 -14.27
C GLN A 89 -10.58 -16.69 -14.78
N HIS A 90 -10.05 -15.51 -15.08
CA HIS A 90 -8.70 -15.30 -15.58
C HIS A 90 -7.65 -15.20 -14.46
N ALA A 91 -8.07 -15.10 -13.19
CA ALA A 91 -7.20 -14.97 -12.04
C ALA A 91 -7.27 -16.22 -11.15
N VAL A 92 -6.11 -16.82 -10.89
CA VAL A 92 -6.00 -18.02 -10.04
C VAL A 92 -5.29 -17.67 -8.73
N PHE A 93 -5.99 -17.85 -7.61
CA PHE A 93 -5.48 -17.51 -6.28
C PHE A 93 -4.74 -18.71 -5.65
N GLY A 94 -3.45 -18.56 -5.36
CA GLY A 94 -2.68 -19.44 -4.49
C GLY A 94 -2.60 -18.85 -3.08
N ILE A 95 -3.30 -19.45 -2.13
CA ILE A 95 -3.39 -18.96 -0.74
C ILE A 95 -2.46 -19.77 0.13
N ALA A 96 -1.37 -19.18 0.61
CA ALA A 96 -0.46 -19.82 1.55
C ALA A 96 -1.09 -19.87 2.93
N ALA A 97 -1.09 -21.03 3.56
CA ALA A 97 -1.76 -21.21 4.84
C ALA A 97 -1.00 -22.14 5.78
N SER A 98 -1.16 -21.91 7.08
CA SER A 98 -0.56 -22.77 8.10
C SER A 98 -1.61 -23.60 8.80
N ALA A 99 -1.40 -24.92 8.85
CA ALA A 99 -2.25 -25.85 9.58
C ALA A 99 -2.45 -25.43 11.05
N ARG A 100 -1.44 -24.78 11.67
CA ARG A 100 -1.51 -24.28 13.05
C ARG A 100 -2.51 -23.13 13.21
N LEU A 101 -2.62 -22.25 12.21
CA LEU A 101 -3.46 -21.05 12.25
C LEU A 101 -4.79 -21.23 11.52
N TRP A 102 -4.97 -22.38 10.86
CA TRP A 102 -6.10 -22.69 9.99
C TRP A 102 -7.45 -22.41 10.62
N GLU A 103 -7.70 -22.94 11.82
CA GLU A 103 -8.99 -22.80 12.50
C GLU A 103 -9.39 -21.34 12.73
N LYS A 104 -8.41 -20.46 12.94
CA LYS A 104 -8.63 -19.02 13.14
C LYS A 104 -8.70 -18.25 11.82
N ARG A 105 -7.78 -18.52 10.89
CA ARG A 105 -7.59 -17.70 9.68
C ARG A 105 -8.47 -18.09 8.51
N LYS A 106 -9.01 -19.32 8.47
CA LYS A 106 -9.98 -19.74 7.44
C LYS A 106 -11.22 -18.84 7.37
N GLU A 107 -11.57 -18.18 8.47
CA GLU A 107 -12.68 -17.23 8.51
C GLU A 107 -12.46 -16.00 7.61
N TYR A 108 -11.22 -15.53 7.46
CA TYR A 108 -10.92 -14.43 6.52
C TYR A 108 -11.13 -14.88 5.07
N ILE A 109 -10.74 -16.11 4.74
CA ILE A 109 -10.91 -16.70 3.41
C ILE A 109 -12.40 -16.81 3.08
N LYS A 110 -13.21 -17.36 3.99
CA LYS A 110 -14.67 -17.51 3.81
C LYS A 110 -15.36 -16.19 3.46
N ILE A 111 -14.95 -15.08 4.08
CA ILE A 111 -15.58 -13.77 3.87
C ILE A 111 -15.36 -13.27 2.42
N ARG A 112 -14.18 -13.51 1.86
CA ARG A 112 -13.81 -13.01 0.52
C ARG A 112 -14.00 -14.02 -0.61
N TRP A 113 -14.14 -15.30 -0.30
CA TRP A 113 -14.21 -16.35 -1.32
C TRP A 113 -15.58 -16.38 -2.02
N ARG A 114 -15.57 -16.26 -3.34
CA ARG A 114 -16.78 -16.18 -4.16
C ARG A 114 -16.87 -17.36 -5.15
N SER A 115 -16.96 -18.58 -4.63
CA SER A 115 -17.03 -19.80 -5.47
C SER A 115 -18.13 -19.74 -6.53
N GLY A 116 -19.31 -19.23 -6.17
CA GLY A 116 -20.45 -19.07 -7.10
C GLY A 116 -20.32 -17.94 -8.14
N ARG A 117 -19.23 -17.14 -8.13
CA ARG A 117 -18.99 -16.05 -9.10
C ARG A 117 -17.73 -16.26 -9.95
N GLY A 118 -17.27 -17.51 -10.07
CA GLY A 118 -16.14 -17.86 -10.92
C GLY A 118 -14.77 -17.54 -10.33
N MET A 119 -14.66 -17.30 -9.01
CA MET A 119 -13.37 -17.19 -8.33
C MET A 119 -12.70 -18.57 -8.24
N ARG A 120 -11.43 -18.66 -8.66
CA ARG A 120 -10.70 -19.94 -8.80
C ARG A 120 -9.39 -19.89 -8.03
N GLY A 121 -8.98 -20.99 -7.43
CA GLY A 121 -7.75 -21.02 -6.64
C GLY A 121 -7.72 -22.14 -5.62
N PHE A 122 -6.63 -22.18 -4.87
CA PHE A 122 -6.32 -23.26 -3.95
C PHE A 122 -5.70 -22.71 -2.68
N VAL A 123 -6.03 -23.37 -1.57
CA VAL A 123 -5.36 -23.16 -0.29
C VAL A 123 -4.22 -24.16 -0.19
N TRP A 124 -2.99 -23.67 -0.16
CA TRP A 124 -1.78 -24.46 -0.08
C TRP A 124 -1.33 -24.56 1.38
N MET A 125 -1.42 -25.76 1.92
CA MET A 125 -1.09 -26.05 3.32
C MET A 125 0.38 -26.38 3.49
N ASP A 126 0.94 -25.96 4.61
CA ASP A 126 2.27 -26.36 5.09
C ASP A 126 2.30 -27.80 5.65
N ARG A 127 1.15 -28.30 6.12
CA ARG A 127 0.94 -29.67 6.61
C ARG A 127 -0.50 -30.11 6.36
N ARG A 128 -0.71 -31.42 6.16
CA ARG A 128 -2.04 -31.98 5.93
C ARG A 128 -3.01 -31.65 7.08
N VAL A 129 -4.18 -31.11 6.73
CA VAL A 129 -5.31 -30.86 7.63
C VAL A 129 -6.39 -31.91 7.36
N ARG A 130 -7.13 -32.34 8.39
CA ARG A 130 -8.17 -33.36 8.24
C ARG A 130 -9.33 -32.86 7.34
N PRO A 131 -9.80 -33.63 6.34
CA PRO A 131 -10.87 -33.21 5.42
C PRO A 131 -12.19 -32.85 6.11
N SER A 132 -12.49 -33.49 7.25
CA SER A 132 -13.65 -33.20 8.11
C SER A 132 -13.70 -31.75 8.61
N ASN A 133 -12.61 -30.98 8.47
CA ASN A 133 -12.47 -29.62 8.97
C ASN A 133 -12.54 -28.56 7.86
N VAL A 134 -12.90 -28.94 6.63
CA VAL A 134 -13.04 -28.03 5.47
C VAL A 134 -14.52 -27.75 5.22
N PRO A 135 -15.09 -26.71 5.85
CA PRO A 135 -16.49 -26.34 5.65
C PRO A 135 -16.76 -25.89 4.20
N GLU A 136 -18.03 -25.99 3.80
CA GLU A 136 -18.52 -25.46 2.53
C GLU A 136 -18.16 -23.97 2.36
N GLY A 137 -17.91 -23.56 1.11
CA GLY A 137 -17.57 -22.17 0.79
C GLY A 137 -16.08 -21.79 0.88
N LEU A 138 -15.19 -22.77 1.07
CA LEU A 138 -13.73 -22.58 0.98
C LEU A 138 -13.16 -23.07 -0.37
N PRO A 139 -12.00 -22.54 -0.80
CA PRO A 139 -11.25 -23.10 -1.93
C PRO A 139 -10.78 -24.53 -1.64
N PRO A 140 -10.58 -25.37 -2.66
CA PRO A 140 -9.94 -26.68 -2.49
C PRO A 140 -8.56 -26.55 -1.83
N ILE A 141 -8.25 -27.50 -0.95
CA ILE A 141 -6.95 -27.56 -0.27
C ILE A 141 -5.98 -28.42 -1.07
N LYS A 142 -4.72 -27.97 -1.15
CA LYS A 142 -3.59 -28.69 -1.72
C LYS A 142 -2.47 -28.80 -0.69
N ASP A 143 -1.83 -29.96 -0.66
CA ASP A 143 -0.57 -30.16 0.05
C ASP A 143 0.56 -29.70 -0.88
N SER A 144 1.46 -28.87 -0.37
CA SER A 144 2.59 -28.39 -1.16
C SER A 144 3.64 -29.48 -1.35
N SER A 145 4.39 -29.41 -2.45
CA SER A 145 5.40 -30.42 -2.78
C SER A 145 6.58 -30.42 -1.80
N ASP A 146 7.16 -31.59 -1.56
CA ASP A 146 8.33 -31.74 -0.69
C ASP A 146 9.54 -30.91 -1.16
N THR A 147 10.22 -30.31 -0.18
CA THR A 147 11.38 -29.43 -0.42
C THR A 147 12.72 -29.86 0.23
N PRO A 148 12.95 -31.10 0.74
CA PRO A 148 14.17 -31.44 1.47
C PRO A 148 15.45 -31.25 0.64
N ARG A 149 15.36 -31.41 -0.69
CA ARG A 149 16.48 -31.24 -1.61
C ARG A 149 17.03 -29.81 -1.74
N PHE A 150 16.33 -28.79 -1.24
CA PHE A 150 16.74 -27.39 -1.38
C PHE A 150 17.53 -26.92 -0.15
N PRO A 151 18.71 -26.31 -0.31
CA PRO A 151 19.46 -25.74 0.81
C PRO A 151 18.73 -24.54 1.42
N TYR A 152 18.88 -24.36 2.73
CA TYR A 152 18.35 -23.21 3.49
C TYR A 152 19.39 -22.78 4.53
N THR A 153 19.96 -21.58 4.37
CA THR A 153 21.06 -21.11 5.23
C THR A 153 20.69 -19.94 6.13
N HIS A 154 19.50 -19.37 5.98
CA HIS A 154 19.08 -18.22 6.79
C HIS A 154 18.79 -18.64 8.25
N ARG A 155 19.56 -18.12 9.20
CA ARG A 155 19.53 -18.57 10.61
C ARG A 155 18.25 -18.23 11.37
N ARG A 156 17.52 -17.18 10.96
CA ARG A 156 16.33 -16.67 11.67
C ARG A 156 15.00 -17.01 10.98
N GLY A 157 15.02 -17.60 9.79
CA GLY A 157 13.79 -17.87 9.04
C GLY A 157 13.40 -19.35 9.11
N HIS A 158 12.27 -19.70 8.50
CA HIS A 158 11.72 -21.05 8.55
C HIS A 158 11.80 -21.72 7.17
N ARG A 159 12.19 -23.00 7.14
CA ARG A 159 12.37 -23.77 5.89
C ARG A 159 11.09 -23.90 5.06
N SER A 160 9.91 -23.76 5.68
CA SER A 160 8.63 -23.70 4.96
C SER A 160 8.54 -22.53 3.97
N ALA A 161 9.39 -21.50 4.09
CA ALA A 161 9.48 -20.43 3.10
C ALA A 161 9.80 -20.94 1.68
N ILE A 162 10.55 -22.04 1.56
CA ILE A 162 10.84 -22.67 0.26
C ILE A 162 9.54 -23.19 -0.36
N CYS A 163 8.77 -23.93 0.44
CA CYS A 163 7.47 -24.47 0.07
C CYS A 163 6.50 -23.35 -0.34
N ILE A 164 6.38 -22.30 0.47
CA ILE A 164 5.51 -21.15 0.17
C ILE A 164 5.94 -20.43 -1.11
N SER A 165 7.25 -20.27 -1.36
CA SER A 165 7.73 -19.63 -2.58
C SER A 165 7.32 -20.39 -3.85
N ARG A 166 7.08 -21.70 -3.78
CA ARG A 166 6.73 -22.52 -4.94
C ARG A 166 5.23 -22.55 -5.24
N ILE A 167 4.38 -21.98 -4.39
CA ILE A 167 2.92 -22.01 -4.54
C ILE A 167 2.45 -21.50 -5.90
N VAL A 168 3.02 -20.40 -6.41
CA VAL A 168 2.61 -19.82 -7.69
C VAL A 168 2.97 -20.75 -8.85
N SER A 169 4.16 -21.34 -8.84
CA SER A 169 4.61 -22.33 -9.82
C SER A 169 3.83 -23.64 -9.72
N GLU A 170 3.54 -24.11 -8.51
CA GLU A 170 2.73 -25.32 -8.29
C GLU A 170 1.28 -25.11 -8.72
N THR A 171 0.73 -23.90 -8.53
CA THR A 171 -0.59 -23.51 -9.04
C THR A 171 -0.60 -23.46 -10.57
N PHE A 172 0.48 -22.99 -11.21
CA PHE A 172 0.63 -22.98 -12.66
C PHE A 172 0.65 -24.39 -13.25
N ARG A 173 1.32 -25.36 -12.61
CA ARG A 173 1.36 -26.76 -13.03
C ARG A 173 -0.01 -27.45 -13.09
N LEU A 174 -1.01 -26.90 -12.42
CA LEU A 174 -2.38 -27.41 -12.49
C LEU A 174 -3.05 -27.19 -13.86
N GLY A 175 -2.43 -26.40 -14.75
CA GLY A 175 -2.86 -26.30 -16.15
C GLY A 175 -4.26 -25.73 -16.33
N LEU A 176 -4.68 -24.81 -15.44
CA LEU A 176 -6.02 -24.24 -15.51
C LEU A 176 -6.18 -23.42 -16.81
N PRO A 177 -7.20 -23.71 -17.64
CA PRO A 177 -7.42 -22.99 -18.89
C PRO A 177 -7.74 -21.52 -18.62
N ASP A 178 -7.34 -20.68 -19.57
CA ASP A 178 -7.58 -19.23 -19.61
C ASP A 178 -7.01 -18.43 -18.43
N ALA A 179 -6.13 -19.03 -17.62
CA ALA A 179 -5.44 -18.33 -16.55
C ALA A 179 -4.46 -17.29 -17.12
N ARG A 180 -4.72 -16.00 -16.84
CA ARG A 180 -3.87 -14.86 -17.23
C ARG A 180 -3.02 -14.37 -16.08
N TRP A 181 -3.52 -14.51 -14.86
CA TRP A 181 -2.92 -13.96 -13.65
C TRP A 181 -2.88 -15.01 -12.54
N PHE A 182 -1.75 -15.10 -11.87
CA PHE A 182 -1.52 -15.96 -10.71
C PHE A 182 -1.30 -15.09 -9.50
N VAL A 183 -2.24 -15.13 -8.57
CA VAL A 183 -2.31 -14.25 -7.40
C VAL A 183 -1.86 -15.03 -6.19
N MET A 184 -0.86 -14.52 -5.46
CA MET A 184 -0.41 -15.10 -4.20
C MET A 184 -0.82 -14.21 -3.04
N GLY A 185 -1.26 -14.81 -1.94
CA GLY A 185 -1.35 -14.15 -0.64
C GLY A 185 -1.43 -15.17 0.48
N ASP A 186 -1.33 -14.70 1.71
CA ASP A 186 -1.45 -15.52 2.92
C ASP A 186 -2.92 -15.75 3.34
N ASP A 187 -3.14 -16.66 4.27
CA ASP A 187 -4.45 -17.01 4.83
C ASP A 187 -5.11 -15.88 5.64
N ASP A 188 -4.36 -14.83 6.01
CA ASP A 188 -4.85 -13.57 6.55
C ASP A 188 -4.67 -12.36 5.61
N THR A 189 -4.42 -12.60 4.32
CA THR A 189 -4.53 -11.58 3.27
C THR A 189 -5.98 -11.43 2.82
N VAL A 190 -6.50 -10.20 2.90
CA VAL A 190 -7.90 -9.91 2.58
C VAL A 190 -8.00 -9.20 1.22
N PHE A 191 -7.98 -9.96 0.12
CA PHE A 191 -8.17 -9.38 -1.21
C PHE A 191 -9.59 -8.82 -1.41
N LEU A 192 -9.69 -7.63 -2.02
CA LEU A 192 -10.90 -7.08 -2.63
C LEU A 192 -10.88 -7.48 -4.13
N PRO A 193 -11.57 -8.55 -4.55
CA PRO A 193 -11.32 -9.15 -5.86
C PRO A 193 -11.64 -8.22 -7.02
N ASP A 194 -12.71 -7.43 -6.93
CA ASP A 194 -13.10 -6.49 -7.99
C ASP A 194 -12.06 -5.38 -8.17
N ASN A 195 -11.49 -4.89 -7.06
CA ASN A 195 -10.40 -3.91 -7.07
C ASN A 195 -9.11 -4.50 -7.64
N LEU A 196 -8.78 -5.75 -7.30
CA LEU A 196 -7.65 -6.46 -7.90
C LEU A 196 -7.83 -6.57 -9.43
N LEU A 197 -9.01 -6.94 -9.90
CA LEU A 197 -9.30 -7.04 -11.33
C LEU A 197 -9.22 -5.69 -12.05
N ALA A 198 -9.64 -4.60 -11.41
CA ALA A 198 -9.48 -3.25 -11.97
C ALA A 198 -7.99 -2.87 -12.15
N VAL A 199 -7.11 -3.32 -11.25
CA VAL A 199 -5.66 -3.14 -11.40
C VAL A 199 -5.10 -4.01 -12.52
N LEU A 200 -5.42 -5.31 -12.52
CA LEU A 200 -4.90 -6.26 -13.50
C LEU A 200 -5.43 -6.01 -14.92
N GLY A 201 -6.67 -5.55 -15.05
CA GLY A 201 -7.31 -5.27 -16.32
C GLY A 201 -6.69 -4.12 -17.11
N ARG A 202 -5.86 -3.29 -16.47
CA ARG A 202 -5.10 -2.19 -17.11
C ARG A 202 -3.78 -2.64 -17.72
N LEU A 203 -3.33 -3.86 -17.44
CA LEU A 203 -2.04 -4.37 -17.86
C LEU A 203 -2.22 -5.40 -18.98
N ASP A 204 -1.33 -5.37 -19.98
CA ASP A 204 -1.31 -6.40 -21.02
C ASP A 204 -0.80 -7.72 -20.43
N HIS A 205 -1.72 -8.61 -20.08
CA HIS A 205 -1.40 -9.90 -19.43
C HIS A 205 -0.46 -10.82 -20.26
N ARG A 206 -0.19 -10.49 -21.52
CA ARG A 206 0.77 -11.20 -22.40
C ARG A 206 2.22 -10.75 -22.17
N GLN A 207 2.43 -9.71 -21.38
CA GLN A 207 3.75 -9.22 -20.98
C GLN A 207 4.13 -9.72 -19.58
N PRO A 208 5.44 -9.85 -19.28
CA PRO A 208 5.90 -10.36 -18.00
C PRO A 208 5.76 -9.30 -16.89
N TYR A 209 4.73 -9.44 -16.06
CA TYR A 209 4.48 -8.55 -14.93
C TYR A 209 4.58 -9.27 -13.58
N TYR A 210 5.24 -8.60 -12.64
CA TYR A 210 5.23 -8.90 -11.21
C TYR A 210 4.65 -7.69 -10.48
N ILE A 211 3.42 -7.78 -9.97
CA ILE A 211 2.64 -6.67 -9.41
C ILE A 211 2.44 -6.84 -7.92
N GLY A 212 2.67 -5.78 -7.14
CA GLY A 212 2.41 -5.74 -5.70
C GLY A 212 2.98 -4.46 -5.08
N SER A 213 3.30 -4.48 -3.80
CA SER A 213 3.86 -3.31 -3.11
C SER A 213 4.97 -3.71 -2.13
N PRO A 214 5.99 -2.86 -1.92
CA PRO A 214 6.90 -3.00 -0.80
C PRO A 214 6.18 -2.80 0.54
N SER A 215 6.88 -3.09 1.65
CA SER A 215 6.37 -2.92 3.00
C SER A 215 6.18 -1.45 3.37
N GLU A 216 5.18 -1.17 4.21
CA GLU A 216 5.02 0.13 4.89
C GLU A 216 6.22 0.50 5.78
N SER A 217 7.09 -0.47 6.10
CA SER A 217 8.29 -0.31 6.92
C SER A 217 9.53 -0.09 6.05
N HIS A 218 10.11 1.12 6.15
CA HIS A 218 11.36 1.51 5.47
C HIS A 218 12.51 0.55 5.79
N LEU A 219 12.61 0.13 7.06
CA LEU A 219 13.65 -0.79 7.52
C LEU A 219 13.47 -2.20 6.96
N GLN A 220 12.24 -2.70 6.85
CA GLN A 220 11.98 -3.99 6.19
C GLN A 220 12.41 -3.94 4.72
N ASN A 221 12.11 -2.84 4.02
CA ASN A 221 12.51 -2.68 2.62
C ASN A 221 14.03 -2.57 2.43
N ILE A 222 14.77 -1.99 3.39
CA ILE A 222 16.24 -2.00 3.38
C ILE A 222 16.78 -3.43 3.57
N HIS A 223 16.19 -4.19 4.48
CA HIS A 223 16.69 -5.52 4.84
C HIS A 223 16.38 -6.57 3.77
N PHE A 224 15.23 -6.44 3.09
CA PHE A 224 14.80 -7.35 2.04
C PHE A 224 14.99 -6.70 0.67
N SER A 225 14.01 -5.94 0.16
CA SER A 225 14.17 -5.19 -1.07
C SER A 225 13.02 -4.21 -1.29
N TYR A 226 13.33 -3.03 -1.85
CA TYR A 226 12.32 -2.13 -2.42
C TYR A 226 11.73 -2.64 -3.75
N GLY A 227 12.35 -3.65 -4.35
CA GLY A 227 11.89 -4.33 -5.57
C GLY A 227 11.08 -5.60 -5.28
N MET A 228 10.74 -5.89 -4.02
CA MET A 228 9.95 -7.05 -3.62
C MET A 228 8.51 -6.64 -3.37
N ALA A 229 7.56 -7.39 -3.93
CA ALA A 229 6.20 -7.40 -3.40
C ALA A 229 6.18 -8.30 -2.16
N PHE A 230 5.83 -7.73 -1.02
CA PHE A 230 5.76 -8.49 0.22
C PHE A 230 4.60 -9.47 0.17
N GLY A 231 4.87 -10.73 0.52
CA GLY A 231 3.96 -11.85 0.28
C GLY A 231 2.61 -11.73 0.99
N GLY A 232 2.63 -11.21 2.22
CA GLY A 232 1.43 -10.99 3.01
C GLY A 232 0.52 -9.91 2.43
N GLY A 233 1.08 -8.82 1.90
CA GLY A 233 0.32 -7.81 1.16
C GLY A 233 -0.32 -8.37 -0.10
N GLY A 234 0.18 -9.51 -0.57
CA GLY A 234 -0.24 -10.18 -1.78
C GLY A 234 0.45 -9.63 -3.02
N PHE A 235 0.53 -10.46 -4.05
CA PHE A 235 1.07 -10.06 -5.35
C PHE A 235 0.43 -10.85 -6.47
N ALA A 236 0.55 -10.35 -7.70
CA ALA A 236 0.11 -11.03 -8.91
C ALA A 236 1.27 -11.19 -9.90
N ILE A 237 1.31 -12.33 -10.57
CA ILE A 237 2.26 -12.65 -11.64
C ILE A 237 1.48 -12.97 -12.91
N SER A 238 1.83 -12.33 -14.01
CA SER A 238 1.26 -12.63 -15.34
C SER A 238 1.61 -14.05 -15.79
N GLN A 239 0.76 -14.67 -16.61
CA GLN A 239 0.99 -16.02 -17.14
C GLN A 239 2.40 -16.21 -17.74
N PRO A 240 2.93 -15.33 -18.62
CA PRO A 240 4.22 -15.55 -19.26
C PRO A 240 5.38 -15.56 -18.25
N LEU A 241 5.27 -14.72 -17.23
CA LEU A 241 6.27 -14.65 -16.16
C LEU A 241 6.23 -15.90 -15.27
N VAL A 242 5.05 -16.40 -14.88
CA VAL A 242 5.01 -17.64 -14.08
C VAL A 242 5.46 -18.85 -14.89
N ALA A 243 5.17 -18.91 -16.19
CA ALA A 243 5.65 -19.99 -17.06
C ALA A 243 7.18 -20.03 -17.11
N ARG A 244 7.83 -18.86 -17.12
CA ARG A 244 9.29 -18.77 -17.03
C ARG A 244 9.79 -19.09 -15.62
N LEU A 245 9.13 -18.54 -14.59
CA LEU A 245 9.46 -18.78 -13.18
C LEU A 245 9.44 -20.27 -12.85
N GLU A 246 8.39 -21.00 -13.24
CA GLU A 246 8.22 -22.43 -12.97
C GLU A 246 9.42 -23.25 -13.45
N ARG A 247 9.96 -22.92 -14.64
CA ARG A 247 11.12 -23.60 -15.24
C ARG A 247 12.43 -23.34 -14.51
N VAL A 248 12.62 -22.13 -13.97
CA VAL A 248 13.91 -21.69 -13.40
C VAL A 248 13.94 -21.71 -11.87
N GLN A 249 12.78 -21.69 -11.22
CA GLN A 249 12.65 -21.44 -9.78
C GLN A 249 13.44 -22.44 -8.94
N ASP A 250 13.37 -23.73 -9.26
CA ASP A 250 14.08 -24.76 -8.50
C ASP A 250 15.61 -24.57 -8.56
N ALA A 251 16.15 -24.14 -9.71
CA ALA A 251 17.58 -23.83 -9.84
C ALA A 251 17.94 -22.53 -9.09
N CYS A 252 17.10 -21.50 -9.21
CA CYS A 252 17.24 -20.24 -8.48
C CYS A 252 17.25 -20.44 -6.95
N ILE A 253 16.32 -21.23 -6.40
CA ILE A 253 16.26 -21.53 -4.95
C ILE A 253 17.54 -22.23 -4.47
N ARG A 254 18.12 -23.13 -5.27
CA ARG A 254 19.41 -23.76 -4.92
C ARG A 254 20.57 -22.76 -4.94
N ARG A 255 20.56 -21.83 -5.89
CA ARG A 255 21.57 -20.78 -6.05
C ARG A 255 21.50 -19.75 -4.91
N TYR A 256 20.30 -19.43 -4.43
CA TYR A 256 20.06 -18.51 -3.32
C TYR A 256 19.47 -19.24 -2.11
N PRO A 257 20.30 -19.88 -1.27
CA PRO A 257 19.83 -20.52 -0.05
C PRO A 257 19.60 -19.52 1.10
N SER A 258 20.16 -18.32 1.01
CA SER A 258 20.17 -17.29 2.07
C SER A 258 18.91 -16.43 2.24
N PRO A 259 18.00 -16.23 1.28
CA PRO A 259 16.79 -15.43 1.46
C PRO A 259 15.94 -15.89 2.66
N TYR A 260 15.38 -14.92 3.40
CA TYR A 260 14.64 -15.18 4.64
C TYR A 260 13.29 -15.85 4.37
N GLY A 261 12.45 -15.18 3.60
CA GLY A 261 11.05 -15.50 3.37
C GLY A 261 10.79 -16.09 1.99
N SER A 262 9.51 -16.33 1.69
CA SER A 262 9.06 -16.84 0.38
C SER A 262 9.05 -15.74 -0.68
N ASP A 263 8.65 -14.54 -0.31
CA ASP A 263 8.62 -13.33 -1.14
C ASP A 263 10.01 -12.88 -1.54
N ASP A 264 10.98 -12.91 -0.62
CA ASP A 264 12.39 -12.63 -0.87
C ASP A 264 12.96 -13.60 -1.93
N ARG A 265 12.56 -14.87 -1.87
CA ARG A 265 12.93 -15.90 -2.87
C ARG A 265 12.27 -15.65 -4.23
N ILE A 266 11.00 -15.30 -4.24
CA ILE A 266 10.29 -14.94 -5.47
C ILE A 266 10.98 -13.74 -6.12
N GLN A 267 11.28 -12.69 -5.36
CA GLN A 267 11.93 -11.50 -5.87
C GLN A 267 13.31 -11.82 -6.43
N ALA A 268 14.13 -12.63 -5.74
CA ALA A 268 15.44 -13.06 -6.23
C ALA A 268 15.32 -13.75 -7.60
N CYS A 269 14.39 -14.70 -7.75
CA CYS A 269 14.19 -15.42 -9.01
C CYS A 269 13.62 -14.53 -10.13
N VAL A 270 12.69 -13.63 -9.79
CA VAL A 270 12.11 -12.69 -10.76
C VAL A 270 13.16 -11.67 -11.23
N ALA A 271 14.07 -11.27 -10.36
CA ALA A 271 15.19 -10.40 -10.72
C ALA A 271 16.16 -11.06 -11.71
N GLU A 272 16.45 -12.36 -11.59
CA GLU A 272 17.26 -13.08 -12.59
C GLU A 272 16.64 -13.07 -13.99
N MET A 273 15.32 -12.95 -14.07
CA MET A 273 14.59 -12.88 -15.33
C MET A 273 14.56 -11.45 -15.91
N GLY A 274 15.12 -10.47 -15.20
CA GLY A 274 15.15 -9.06 -15.60
C GLY A 274 13.82 -8.33 -15.41
N VAL A 275 12.89 -8.88 -14.62
CA VAL A 275 11.56 -8.29 -14.42
C VAL A 275 11.53 -7.52 -13.11
N LEU A 276 11.06 -6.28 -13.15
CA LEU A 276 10.95 -5.40 -12.00
C LEU A 276 9.56 -5.46 -11.38
N LEU A 277 9.48 -5.07 -10.11
CA LEU A 277 8.21 -4.87 -9.42
C LEU A 277 7.43 -3.72 -10.06
N THR A 278 6.26 -4.05 -10.60
CA THR A 278 5.21 -3.08 -10.93
C THR A 278 4.50 -2.71 -9.64
N ARG A 279 4.93 -1.59 -9.05
CA ARG A 279 4.40 -1.13 -7.76
C ARG A 279 2.97 -0.65 -7.89
N HIS A 280 2.09 -1.13 -7.02
CA HIS A 280 0.73 -0.64 -6.90
C HIS A 280 0.39 -0.34 -5.42
N PRO A 281 0.03 0.90 -5.06
CA PRO A 281 -0.07 1.34 -3.66
C PRO A 281 -1.28 0.77 -2.89
N GLY A 282 -2.17 0.03 -3.55
CA GLY A 282 -3.32 -0.63 -2.93
C GLY A 282 -3.03 -2.00 -2.29
N PHE A 283 -1.84 -2.56 -2.49
CA PHE A 283 -1.40 -3.77 -1.78
C PHE A 283 -0.71 -3.34 -0.49
N HIS A 284 -1.17 -3.85 0.65
CA HIS A 284 -0.69 -3.47 1.97
C HIS A 284 -0.26 -4.69 2.76
N GLN A 285 1.05 -4.79 2.99
CA GLN A 285 1.65 -5.77 3.89
C GLN A 285 1.24 -5.49 5.36
N CYS A 286 0.91 -4.24 5.67
CA CYS A 286 0.56 -3.75 7.00
C CYS A 286 1.63 -4.10 8.05
N ASP A 287 2.92 -3.92 7.72
CA ASP A 287 4.03 -4.08 8.66
C ASP A 287 4.10 -2.90 9.66
N VAL A 288 3.00 -2.73 10.38
CA VAL A 288 2.76 -1.73 11.40
C VAL A 288 2.02 -2.39 12.57
N TYR A 289 2.08 -1.77 13.74
CA TYR A 289 1.34 -2.20 14.92
C TYR A 289 0.37 -1.12 15.39
N GLY A 290 -0.63 -1.52 16.18
CA GLY A 290 -1.58 -0.57 16.76
C GLY A 290 -2.77 -0.31 15.84
N ASP A 291 -3.10 0.96 15.62
CA ASP A 291 -4.35 1.36 14.98
C ASP A 291 -4.13 1.78 13.52
N LEU A 292 -4.76 1.06 12.58
CA LEU A 292 -4.67 1.33 11.15
C LEU A 292 -5.44 2.59 10.71
N LEU A 293 -6.12 3.28 11.62
CA LEU A 293 -6.92 4.48 11.32
C LEU A 293 -6.20 5.46 10.39
N GLY A 294 -4.99 5.90 10.72
CA GLY A 294 -4.26 6.87 9.91
C GLY A 294 -3.86 6.34 8.54
N LEU A 295 -3.48 5.07 8.45
CA LEU A 295 -3.06 4.43 7.19
C LEU A 295 -4.24 4.30 6.21
N LEU A 296 -5.39 3.83 6.71
CA LEU A 296 -6.55 3.53 5.87
C LEU A 296 -7.48 4.73 5.68
N ALA A 297 -7.55 5.67 6.63
CA ALA A 297 -8.39 6.86 6.49
C ALA A 297 -7.81 7.90 5.50
N ALA A 298 -6.50 7.86 5.29
CA ALA A 298 -5.78 8.63 4.28
C ALA A 298 -5.17 7.68 3.24
N HIS A 299 -5.92 6.66 2.84
CA HIS A 299 -5.48 5.71 1.81
C HIS A 299 -5.12 6.46 0.52
N PRO A 300 -4.03 6.08 -0.18
CA PRO A 300 -3.66 6.69 -1.44
C PRO A 300 -4.80 6.67 -2.48
N VAL A 301 -4.73 7.56 -3.47
CA VAL A 301 -5.70 7.63 -4.57
C VAL A 301 -5.49 6.45 -5.54
N ALA A 302 -5.94 5.27 -5.12
CA ALA A 302 -5.81 4.00 -5.79
C ALA A 302 -6.83 3.02 -5.19
N PRO A 303 -7.27 1.97 -5.92
CA PRO A 303 -8.13 0.95 -5.33
C PRO A 303 -7.42 0.27 -4.17
N LEU A 304 -8.10 0.09 -3.04
CA LEU A 304 -7.63 -0.80 -1.98
C LEU A 304 -7.68 -2.25 -2.51
N VAL A 305 -6.53 -2.90 -2.65
CA VAL A 305 -6.45 -4.26 -3.22
C VAL A 305 -6.44 -5.30 -2.10
N SER A 306 -5.59 -5.13 -1.10
CA SER A 306 -5.45 -6.11 -0.01
C SER A 306 -4.76 -5.52 1.21
N PRO A 307 -5.41 -5.49 2.38
CA PRO A 307 -4.73 -5.41 3.67
C PRO A 307 -4.32 -6.80 4.17
N HIS A 308 -3.26 -6.80 4.98
CA HIS A 308 -2.67 -8.00 5.56
C HIS A 308 -2.47 -7.85 7.08
N HIS A 309 -2.13 -8.97 7.73
CA HIS A 309 -1.75 -9.05 9.13
C HIS A 309 -2.74 -8.41 10.11
N LEU A 310 -4.04 -8.48 9.79
CA LEU A 310 -5.09 -7.89 10.61
C LEU A 310 -5.13 -8.45 12.04
N ASP A 311 -4.51 -9.61 12.25
CA ASP A 311 -4.37 -10.29 13.54
C ASP A 311 -3.45 -9.57 14.54
N VAL A 312 -2.49 -8.74 14.09
CA VAL A 312 -1.54 -8.05 14.99
C VAL A 312 -1.84 -6.57 15.21
N VAL A 313 -2.78 -6.02 14.44
CA VAL A 313 -3.29 -4.65 14.57
C VAL A 313 -4.64 -4.65 15.29
N ARG A 314 -5.10 -3.47 15.70
CA ARG A 314 -6.46 -3.31 16.24
C ARG A 314 -7.50 -3.64 15.16
N PRO A 315 -8.68 -4.16 15.53
CA PRO A 315 -9.77 -4.38 14.58
C PRO A 315 -10.12 -3.10 13.82
N LEU A 316 -10.43 -3.20 12.52
CA LEU A 316 -10.84 -2.06 11.68
C LEU A 316 -11.97 -1.25 12.33
N PHE A 317 -12.98 -1.94 12.87
CA PHE A 317 -14.06 -1.31 13.61
C PHE A 317 -13.89 -1.60 15.11
N PRO A 318 -13.67 -0.57 15.96
CA PRO A 318 -13.43 -0.78 17.39
C PRO A 318 -14.56 -1.48 18.15
N ASN A 319 -15.79 -1.44 17.64
CA ASN A 319 -16.98 -2.07 18.22
C ASN A 319 -17.29 -3.45 17.63
N ALA A 320 -16.43 -3.99 16.76
CA ALA A 320 -16.61 -5.33 16.22
C ALA A 320 -16.31 -6.40 17.28
N ARG A 321 -17.11 -7.48 17.28
CA ARG A 321 -16.97 -8.60 18.21
C ARG A 321 -15.67 -9.39 17.99
N SER A 322 -15.15 -9.39 16.78
CA SER A 322 -13.89 -10.04 16.39
C SER A 322 -13.31 -9.38 15.15
N ARG A 323 -12.04 -9.68 14.83
CA ARG A 323 -11.39 -9.19 13.60
C ARG A 323 -12.08 -9.71 12.32
N PRO A 324 -12.42 -11.01 12.20
CA PRO A 324 -13.25 -11.48 11.09
C PRO A 324 -14.62 -10.79 11.01
N ALA A 325 -15.27 -10.50 12.15
CA ALA A 325 -16.54 -9.76 12.12
C ALA A 325 -16.38 -8.32 11.61
N ALA A 326 -15.25 -7.68 11.89
CA ALA A 326 -14.94 -6.36 11.33
C ALA A 326 -14.77 -6.41 9.81
N VAL A 327 -14.03 -7.42 9.30
CA VAL A 327 -13.86 -7.63 7.85
C VAL A 327 -15.19 -7.98 7.19
N ARG A 328 -16.00 -8.84 7.81
CA ARG A 328 -17.34 -9.19 7.31
C ARG A 328 -18.23 -7.97 7.14
N ARG A 329 -18.25 -7.05 8.11
CA ARG A 329 -18.99 -5.78 7.99
C ARG A 329 -18.54 -4.95 6.77
N LEU A 330 -17.25 -4.92 6.48
CA LEU A 330 -16.71 -4.23 5.30
C LEU A 330 -17.18 -4.92 4.00
N PHE A 331 -17.14 -6.25 3.97
CA PHE A 331 -17.48 -7.03 2.79
C PHE A 331 -18.97 -7.02 2.48
N GLU A 332 -19.83 -7.31 3.47
CA GLU A 332 -21.29 -7.34 3.30
C GLU A 332 -21.90 -5.94 3.08
N GLY A 333 -21.17 -4.90 3.43
CA GLY A 333 -21.57 -3.51 3.24
C GLY A 333 -20.83 -2.81 2.10
N PRO A 334 -19.88 -1.90 2.38
CA PRO A 334 -19.24 -1.06 1.38
C PRO A 334 -18.68 -1.79 0.16
N VAL A 335 -18.01 -2.93 0.34
CA VAL A 335 -17.41 -3.69 -0.78
C VAL A 335 -18.49 -4.24 -1.72
N MET A 336 -19.60 -4.73 -1.18
CA MET A 336 -20.74 -5.23 -1.98
C MET A 336 -21.56 -4.10 -2.65
N LEU A 337 -21.45 -2.88 -2.12
CA LEU A 337 -22.15 -1.72 -2.65
C LEU A 337 -21.36 -1.04 -3.77
N ASP A 338 -20.08 -0.76 -3.51
CA ASP A 338 -19.16 -0.10 -4.42
C ASP A 338 -17.70 -0.29 -3.96
N SER A 339 -17.11 -1.44 -4.30
CA SER A 339 -15.74 -1.81 -3.91
C SER A 339 -14.69 -0.77 -4.34
N ALA A 340 -14.91 -0.10 -5.48
CA ALA A 340 -13.99 0.89 -6.02
C ALA A 340 -13.82 2.10 -5.08
N GLY A 341 -14.88 2.49 -4.35
CA GLY A 341 -14.85 3.63 -3.43
C GLY A 341 -14.33 3.31 -2.02
N VAL A 342 -14.07 2.05 -1.68
CA VAL A 342 -13.68 1.64 -0.33
C VAL A 342 -12.37 2.31 0.10
N MET A 343 -12.37 2.88 1.31
CA MET A 343 -11.29 3.64 1.94
C MET A 343 -10.88 4.92 1.22
N GLN A 344 -11.51 5.27 0.09
CA GLN A 344 -11.16 6.50 -0.62
C GLN A 344 -11.48 7.72 0.23
N GLN A 345 -10.49 8.60 0.32
CA GLN A 345 -10.58 9.81 1.10
C GLN A 345 -11.19 10.94 0.26
N SER A 346 -12.24 11.57 0.80
CA SER A 346 -12.80 12.83 0.32
C SER A 346 -12.77 13.85 1.45
N ILE A 347 -12.44 15.10 1.16
CA ILE A 347 -12.26 16.17 2.15
C ILE A 347 -13.18 17.32 1.80
N CYS A 348 -13.84 17.88 2.79
CA CYS A 348 -14.79 18.99 2.67
C CYS A 348 -14.83 19.80 3.95
N TYR A 349 -15.44 20.97 3.89
CA TYR A 349 -15.47 21.94 4.98
C TYR A 349 -16.91 22.25 5.35
N ASP A 350 -17.17 22.38 6.66
CA ASP A 350 -18.40 22.99 7.17
C ASP A 350 -18.05 24.45 7.50
N GLY A 351 -18.32 25.36 6.55
CA GLY A 351 -18.00 26.77 6.70
C GLY A 351 -18.72 27.44 7.88
N ALA A 352 -19.95 27.02 8.18
CA ALA A 352 -20.73 27.59 9.28
C ALA A 352 -20.14 27.23 10.65
N LYS A 353 -19.58 26.02 10.81
CA LYS A 353 -18.99 25.55 12.07
C LYS A 353 -17.47 25.61 12.12
N TRP A 354 -16.82 25.99 11.02
CA TRP A 354 -15.38 25.98 10.87
C TRP A 354 -14.80 24.59 11.16
N TRP A 355 -15.39 23.56 10.57
CA TRP A 355 -14.91 22.17 10.70
C TRP A 355 -14.31 21.67 9.39
N THR A 356 -13.25 20.87 9.53
CA THR A 356 -12.75 20.03 8.43
C THR A 356 -13.33 18.64 8.56
N VAL A 357 -13.93 18.15 7.48
CA VAL A 357 -14.52 16.82 7.39
C VAL A 357 -13.71 15.98 6.41
N SER A 358 -13.25 14.82 6.84
CA SER A 358 -12.57 13.83 5.99
C SER A 358 -13.34 12.53 6.03
N VAL A 359 -13.88 12.13 4.89
CA VAL A 359 -14.63 10.90 4.67
C VAL A 359 -13.68 9.87 4.08
N SER A 360 -13.38 8.79 4.80
CA SER A 360 -12.84 7.57 4.22
C SER A 360 -14.00 6.60 4.03
N TRP A 361 -14.50 6.52 2.80
CA TRP A 361 -15.80 5.91 2.52
C TRP A 361 -15.78 4.41 2.84
N GLY A 362 -16.79 3.95 3.59
CA GLY A 362 -16.90 2.59 4.08
C GLY A 362 -16.08 2.28 5.34
N PHE A 363 -15.41 3.27 5.93
CA PHE A 363 -14.59 3.07 7.12
C PHE A 363 -14.86 4.07 8.24
N VAL A 364 -14.48 5.33 8.03
CA VAL A 364 -14.52 6.35 9.08
C VAL A 364 -14.72 7.75 8.49
N VAL A 365 -15.50 8.57 9.18
CA VAL A 365 -15.54 10.02 8.98
C VAL A 365 -14.83 10.69 10.16
N MET A 366 -13.90 11.58 9.85
CA MET A 366 -13.18 12.41 10.82
C MET A 366 -13.69 13.84 10.74
N VAL A 367 -14.08 14.41 11.87
CA VAL A 367 -14.49 15.82 11.97
C VAL A 367 -13.54 16.54 12.91
N ALA A 368 -12.73 17.45 12.37
CA ALA A 368 -11.78 18.26 13.11
C ALA A 368 -12.30 19.68 13.27
N ARG A 369 -11.99 20.31 14.41
CA ARG A 369 -12.19 21.75 14.61
C ARG A 369 -11.10 22.52 13.88
N GLY A 370 -11.48 23.57 13.16
CA GLY A 370 -10.59 24.38 12.34
C GLY A 370 -10.49 23.89 10.89
N VAL A 371 -9.84 24.71 10.06
CA VAL A 371 -9.61 24.46 8.65
C VAL A 371 -8.23 23.83 8.48
N ILE A 372 -8.20 22.54 8.14
CA ILE A 372 -6.99 21.78 7.85
C ILE A 372 -6.88 21.62 6.33
N SER A 373 -5.72 21.96 5.77
CA SER A 373 -5.50 21.85 4.32
C SER A 373 -5.64 20.41 3.83
N GLN A 374 -6.10 20.24 2.59
CA GLN A 374 -6.16 18.91 1.97
C GLN A 374 -4.79 18.21 1.96
N ARG A 375 -3.73 18.97 1.65
CA ARG A 375 -2.34 18.48 1.68
C ARG A 375 -1.95 17.89 3.03
N GLU A 376 -2.40 18.48 4.14
CA GLU A 376 -2.13 17.92 5.46
C GLU A 376 -3.02 16.72 5.78
N MET A 377 -4.29 16.75 5.37
CA MET A 377 -5.25 15.65 5.60
C MET A 377 -4.90 14.38 4.81
N GLU A 378 -4.20 14.52 3.69
CA GLU A 378 -3.65 13.40 2.89
C GLU A 378 -2.49 12.69 3.58
N ILE A 379 -1.81 13.35 4.52
CA ILE A 379 -0.67 12.74 5.21
C ILE A 379 -1.24 11.86 6.34
N PRO A 380 -0.99 10.54 6.33
CA PRO A 380 -1.45 9.62 7.37
C PRO A 380 -1.04 10.09 8.78
N ALA A 381 -2.02 10.21 9.66
CA ALA A 381 -1.76 10.47 11.07
C ALA A 381 -1.10 9.23 11.72
N ARG A 382 -0.04 9.41 12.53
CA ARG A 382 0.65 8.29 13.20
C ARG A 382 -0.17 7.66 14.34
N THR A 383 -1.24 6.95 13.99
CA THR A 383 -2.05 6.13 14.90
C THR A 383 -1.47 4.73 15.10
N PHE A 384 -0.43 4.40 14.35
CA PHE A 384 0.26 3.12 14.33
C PHE A 384 1.74 3.30 14.70
N LEU A 385 2.36 2.19 15.09
CA LEU A 385 3.80 2.05 15.30
C LEU A 385 4.40 1.35 14.09
N ASN A 386 5.70 1.53 13.85
CA ASN A 386 6.40 0.73 12.83
C ASN A 386 6.52 -0.75 13.24
N TRP A 387 7.02 -1.59 12.33
CA TRP A 387 7.22 -3.02 12.54
C TRP A 387 8.09 -3.37 13.76
N TYR A 388 9.00 -2.47 14.16
CA TYR A 388 9.86 -2.63 15.34
C TYR A 388 9.22 -2.04 16.61
N ARG A 389 7.91 -1.77 16.58
CA ARG A 389 7.09 -1.23 17.68
C ARG A 389 7.58 0.11 18.20
N ARG A 390 8.16 0.95 17.34
CA ARG A 390 8.59 2.32 17.67
C ARG A 390 7.64 3.34 17.04
N ALA A 391 7.43 4.44 17.76
CA ALA A 391 6.61 5.57 17.34
C ALA A 391 7.44 6.65 16.60
N ASP A 392 8.37 6.24 15.74
CA ASP A 392 9.19 7.16 14.96
C ASP A 392 8.60 7.40 13.56
N TYR A 393 8.99 8.49 12.90
CA TYR A 393 8.51 8.86 11.57
C TYR A 393 9.48 8.44 10.45
N LYS A 394 10.72 8.03 10.79
CA LYS A 394 11.79 7.75 9.83
C LYS A 394 11.76 6.32 9.31
N SER A 395 11.08 5.42 10.02
CA SER A 395 11.02 4.00 9.65
C SER A 395 9.81 3.65 8.80
N HIS A 396 9.04 4.63 8.32
CA HIS A 396 7.94 4.42 7.38
C HIS A 396 8.39 4.68 5.94
N ALA A 397 7.91 3.87 5.00
CA ALA A 397 8.22 4.05 3.57
C ALA A 397 7.40 5.18 2.90
N PHE A 398 6.74 6.01 3.70
CA PHE A 398 5.87 7.11 3.28
C PHE A 398 5.83 8.20 4.37
N ASN A 399 5.40 9.39 3.98
CA ASN A 399 5.28 10.51 4.91
C ASN A 399 4.15 10.28 5.91
N THR A 400 4.38 10.66 7.16
CA THR A 400 3.38 10.59 8.22
C THR A 400 3.37 11.89 9.03
N ARG A 401 2.23 12.23 9.63
CA ARG A 401 2.10 13.41 10.50
C ARG A 401 1.90 13.00 11.95
N PRO A 402 2.44 13.77 12.92
CA PRO A 402 2.24 13.50 14.33
C PRO A 402 0.75 13.55 14.71
N LEU A 403 0.37 12.80 15.74
CA LEU A 403 -0.91 13.03 16.39
C LEU A 403 -0.90 14.34 17.15
N ALA A 404 -2.02 15.06 17.08
CA ALA A 404 -2.30 16.20 17.94
C ALA A 404 -2.00 15.87 19.41
N ARG A 405 -1.17 16.73 20.03
CA ARG A 405 -0.78 16.61 21.45
C ARG A 405 -1.97 17.00 22.33
N SER A 406 -2.65 18.09 21.99
CA SER A 406 -3.84 18.52 22.70
C SER A 406 -5.02 17.61 22.37
N PRO A 407 -5.78 17.12 23.36
CA PRO A 407 -7.06 16.46 23.11
C PRO A 407 -8.04 17.32 22.30
N CYS A 408 -7.92 18.65 22.36
CA CYS A 408 -8.80 19.58 21.67
C CYS A 408 -8.62 19.60 20.15
N GLU A 409 -7.39 19.36 19.69
CA GLU A 409 -7.00 19.31 18.29
C GLU A 409 -7.29 17.95 17.65
N ARG A 410 -7.62 16.92 18.44
CA ARG A 410 -7.90 15.59 17.90
C ARG A 410 -9.26 15.58 17.20
N PRO A 411 -9.36 15.04 15.98
CA PRO A 411 -10.65 14.92 15.31
C PRO A 411 -11.59 14.00 16.10
N ALA A 412 -12.89 14.29 16.05
CA ALA A 412 -13.93 13.35 16.44
C ALA A 412 -14.05 12.28 15.36
N LEU A 413 -14.24 11.02 15.78
CA LEU A 413 -14.23 9.85 14.90
C LEU A 413 -15.63 9.23 14.84
N TYR A 414 -16.08 8.95 13.63
CA TYR A 414 -17.37 8.31 13.36
C TYR A 414 -17.12 7.10 12.48
N TYR A 415 -17.24 5.90 13.03
CA TYR A 415 -16.99 4.66 12.28
C TYR A 415 -18.25 4.15 11.60
N LEU A 416 -18.08 3.43 10.48
CA LEU A 416 -19.18 2.82 9.77
C LEU A 416 -20.01 1.93 10.70
N ALA A 417 -21.31 2.24 10.77
CA ALA A 417 -22.30 1.52 11.54
C ALA A 417 -23.26 0.72 10.64
N ALA A 418 -23.67 1.29 9.51
CA ALA A 418 -24.57 0.65 8.56
C ALA A 418 -24.37 1.19 7.13
N SER A 419 -24.75 0.39 6.14
CA SER A 419 -24.68 0.75 4.72
C SER A 419 -25.82 0.09 3.96
N ARG A 420 -26.43 0.80 3.00
CA ARG A 420 -27.50 0.28 2.15
C ARG A 420 -27.52 0.92 0.78
N ARG A 421 -28.12 0.23 -0.19
CA ARG A 421 -28.60 0.84 -1.45
C ARG A 421 -29.81 1.73 -1.14
N ALA A 422 -29.94 2.80 -1.91
CA ALA A 422 -31.08 3.70 -1.87
C ALA A 422 -31.35 4.22 -3.29
N VAL A 423 -32.53 4.78 -3.50
CA VAL A 423 -32.86 5.51 -4.72
C VAL A 423 -33.08 6.97 -4.33
N ALA A 424 -32.34 7.87 -4.97
CA ALA A 424 -32.49 9.31 -4.80
C ALA A 424 -32.71 9.94 -6.17
N ARG A 425 -33.79 10.71 -6.33
CA ARG A 425 -34.16 11.35 -7.62
C ARG A 425 -34.17 10.37 -8.80
N GLY A 426 -34.70 9.17 -8.60
CA GLY A 426 -34.80 8.11 -9.61
C GLY A 426 -33.48 7.42 -10.00
N ARG A 427 -32.36 7.72 -9.31
CA ARG A 427 -31.06 7.10 -9.55
C ARG A 427 -30.62 6.27 -8.35
N GLU A 428 -29.98 5.14 -8.63
CA GLU A 428 -29.40 4.30 -7.58
C GLU A 428 -28.22 5.04 -6.91
N THR A 429 -28.22 5.02 -5.58
CA THR A 429 -27.18 5.60 -4.74
C THR A 429 -26.90 4.69 -3.55
N THR A 430 -25.85 4.98 -2.81
CA THR A 430 -25.53 4.31 -1.54
C THR A 430 -25.66 5.29 -0.40
N VAL A 431 -26.18 4.82 0.73
CA VAL A 431 -26.24 5.59 1.97
C VAL A 431 -25.49 4.83 3.04
N THR A 432 -24.47 5.46 3.60
CA THR A 432 -23.66 4.92 4.69
C THR A 432 -23.83 5.78 5.93
N ARG A 433 -24.10 5.12 7.07
CA ARG A 433 -24.25 5.77 8.38
C ARG A 433 -23.01 5.50 9.21
N TYR A 434 -22.42 6.55 9.73
CA TYR A 434 -21.28 6.52 10.62
C TYR A 434 -21.71 6.98 12.00
N GLN A 435 -21.34 6.22 13.02
CA GLN A 435 -21.72 6.50 14.40
C GLN A 435 -20.50 6.92 15.19
N ARG A 436 -20.71 7.92 16.06
CA ARG A 436 -19.69 8.44 16.96
C ARG A 436 -19.00 7.30 17.73
N TRP A 437 -17.68 7.32 17.73
CA TRP A 437 -16.88 6.44 18.56
C TRP A 437 -16.10 7.21 19.62
N ARG A 438 -16.22 6.73 20.85
CA ARG A 438 -15.43 7.19 21.99
C ARG A 438 -15.00 6.00 22.83
N GLN A 439 -13.80 6.07 23.39
CA GLN A 439 -13.41 5.15 24.45
C GLN A 439 -14.25 5.48 25.70
N ARG A 440 -14.90 4.45 26.28
CA ARG A 440 -15.84 4.61 27.41
C ARG A 440 -15.28 5.44 28.57
N ASN A 441 -13.98 5.35 28.84
CA ASN A 441 -13.35 5.99 29.99
C ASN A 441 -12.54 7.25 29.63
N LYS A 442 -12.67 7.76 28.40
CA LYS A 442 -11.89 8.91 27.93
C LYS A 442 -12.79 10.12 27.77
N VAL A 443 -12.82 10.96 28.81
CA VAL A 443 -13.47 12.27 28.77
C VAL A 443 -12.54 13.24 28.05
N ARG A 444 -13.04 13.93 27.02
CA ARG A 444 -12.29 15.04 26.42
C ARG A 444 -12.43 16.26 27.33
N PRO A 445 -11.33 16.99 27.60
CA PRO A 445 -11.41 18.22 28.36
C PRO A 445 -12.26 19.25 27.62
N ALA A 446 -12.90 20.15 28.37
CA ALA A 446 -13.53 21.32 27.78
C ALA A 446 -12.47 22.17 27.08
N CYS A 447 -12.69 22.45 25.79
CA CYS A 447 -11.77 23.23 24.98
C CYS A 447 -12.29 24.66 24.87
N ARG A 448 -11.51 25.64 25.34
CA ARG A 448 -11.86 27.07 25.28
C ARG A 448 -11.63 27.65 23.89
N TRP A 449 -12.23 27.04 22.88
CA TRP A 449 -12.16 27.47 21.48
C TRP A 449 -13.48 28.10 21.08
N LYS A 450 -13.45 29.18 20.28
CA LYS A 450 -14.65 29.78 19.67
C LYS A 450 -15.17 28.97 18.47
N ILE A 451 -14.89 27.67 18.44
CA ILE A 451 -15.29 26.74 17.39
C ILE A 451 -16.15 25.66 18.07
N PRO A 452 -17.40 25.45 17.61
CA PRO A 452 -18.29 24.44 18.18
C PRO A 452 -17.61 23.07 18.26
N ASP A 453 -17.84 22.32 19.33
CA ASP A 453 -17.26 20.99 19.49
C ASP A 453 -18.09 19.95 18.71
N PRO A 454 -17.54 19.25 17.70
CA PRO A 454 -18.22 18.11 17.07
C PRO A 454 -18.64 17.08 18.12
N ASP A 455 -17.87 16.98 19.20
CA ASP A 455 -18.18 16.08 20.29
C ASP A 455 -19.47 16.47 21.05
N ALA A 456 -19.84 17.75 21.09
CA ALA A 456 -21.08 18.20 21.71
C ALA A 456 -22.30 18.10 20.78
N LEU A 457 -22.11 18.31 19.47
CA LEU A 457 -23.21 18.57 18.53
C LEU A 457 -23.57 17.42 17.59
N LEU A 458 -22.66 16.47 17.33
CA LEU A 458 -22.79 15.53 16.23
C LEU A 458 -22.69 14.07 16.68
N ASP A 459 -23.78 13.30 16.61
CA ASP A 459 -23.80 11.88 16.99
C ASP A 459 -23.62 10.92 15.81
N SER A 460 -24.06 11.32 14.62
CA SER A 460 -23.94 10.48 13.42
C SER A 460 -23.73 11.28 12.15
N VAL A 461 -23.09 10.64 11.17
CA VAL A 461 -22.89 11.20 9.83
C VAL A 461 -23.56 10.28 8.82
N LEU A 462 -24.32 10.85 7.90
CA LEU A 462 -24.89 10.17 6.75
C LEU A 462 -24.12 10.60 5.51
N VAL A 463 -23.49 9.65 4.83
CA VAL A 463 -22.82 9.90 3.54
C VAL A 463 -23.63 9.25 2.44
N VAL A 464 -24.10 10.07 1.51
CA VAL A 464 -24.71 9.67 0.25
C VAL A 464 -23.60 9.62 -0.79
N LYS A 465 -23.50 8.52 -1.54
CA LYS A 465 -22.50 8.36 -2.59
C LYS A 465 -23.09 7.62 -3.77
N LYS A 466 -22.94 8.19 -4.96
CA LYS A 466 -23.24 7.46 -6.22
C LYS A 466 -22.17 6.38 -6.44
N PRO A 467 -22.57 5.10 -6.63
CA PRO A 467 -21.64 4.05 -7.03
C PRO A 467 -20.90 4.39 -8.32
N ASP A 468 -19.61 4.07 -8.37
CA ASP A 468 -18.80 4.27 -9.57
C ASP A 468 -17.82 3.10 -9.78
N PRO A 469 -18.31 1.97 -10.33
CA PRO A 469 -17.46 0.80 -10.58
C PRO A 469 -16.29 1.10 -11.54
N ALA A 470 -16.44 2.10 -12.42
CA ALA A 470 -15.44 2.54 -13.38
C ALA A 470 -14.53 3.65 -12.84
N LEU A 471 -14.52 3.90 -11.52
CA LEU A 471 -13.64 4.89 -10.88
C LEU A 471 -12.18 4.70 -11.32
N TRP A 472 -11.75 3.45 -11.36
CA TRP A 472 -10.40 3.03 -11.74
C TRP A 472 -10.30 2.65 -13.21
N GLU A 473 -11.08 3.25 -14.11
CA GLU A 473 -10.81 3.23 -15.55
C GLU A 473 -10.24 4.58 -16.03
N ARG A 474 -10.39 5.62 -15.22
CA ARG A 474 -9.90 6.98 -15.48
C ARG A 474 -8.59 7.27 -14.75
N SER A 475 -8.00 8.44 -15.02
CA SER A 475 -6.87 8.94 -14.25
C SER A 475 -7.22 9.00 -12.76
N PRO A 476 -6.36 8.49 -11.85
CA PRO A 476 -6.65 8.52 -10.42
C PRO A 476 -6.91 9.94 -9.91
N ARG A 477 -8.13 10.18 -9.42
CA ARG A 477 -8.59 11.43 -8.80
C ARG A 477 -9.52 11.06 -7.66
N ARG A 478 -9.41 11.76 -6.53
CA ARG A 478 -10.35 11.58 -5.41
C ARG A 478 -11.74 12.06 -5.80
N ASN A 479 -12.75 11.49 -5.16
CA ASN A 479 -14.10 12.03 -5.16
C ASN A 479 -14.15 13.34 -4.36
N CYS A 480 -14.98 14.27 -4.82
CA CYS A 480 -15.31 15.49 -4.09
C CYS A 480 -16.35 15.20 -3.00
N CYS A 481 -16.42 16.10 -2.03
CA CYS A 481 -17.32 16.00 -0.90
C CYS A 481 -18.03 17.34 -0.68
N TRP A 482 -19.32 17.28 -0.35
CA TRP A 482 -20.14 18.45 -0.01
C TRP A 482 -20.92 18.22 1.27
N VAL A 483 -20.85 19.19 2.21
CA VAL A 483 -21.69 19.18 3.40
C VAL A 483 -23.09 19.64 3.01
N LEU A 484 -24.06 18.72 3.02
CA LEU A 484 -25.46 19.02 2.67
C LEU A 484 -26.22 19.62 3.85
N SER A 485 -25.92 19.16 5.06
CA SER A 485 -26.57 19.65 6.28
C SER A 485 -25.64 19.53 7.48
N SER A 486 -25.51 20.61 8.24
CA SER A 486 -24.76 20.66 9.50
C SER A 486 -25.66 20.36 10.71
N PRO A 487 -25.11 19.80 11.81
CA PRO A 487 -25.89 19.56 13.02
C PRO A 487 -26.33 20.86 13.68
N LYS A 488 -27.53 20.89 14.26
CA LYS A 488 -28.10 22.08 14.91
C LYS A 488 -27.86 22.04 16.43
N GLU A 489 -27.73 23.21 17.05
CA GLU A 489 -27.62 23.35 18.51
C GLU A 489 -28.99 23.21 19.19
N GLY A 490 -29.00 22.82 20.47
CA GLY A 490 -30.22 22.66 21.28
C GLY A 490 -30.64 21.20 21.54
N GLU A 491 -31.46 20.99 22.57
CA GLU A 491 -31.89 19.66 23.05
C GLU A 491 -32.72 18.87 22.02
N HIS A 492 -33.43 19.58 21.13
CA HIS A 492 -34.18 19.04 19.98
C HIS A 492 -33.45 19.22 18.63
N GLY A 493 -32.19 19.66 18.64
CA GLY A 493 -31.39 19.83 17.43
C GLY A 493 -31.09 18.49 16.75
N ASN A 494 -31.18 18.43 15.43
CA ASN A 494 -30.75 17.25 14.68
C ASN A 494 -29.23 17.08 14.83
N LYS A 495 -28.80 16.05 15.57
CA LYS A 495 -27.38 15.69 15.81
C LYS A 495 -26.78 14.86 14.67
N THR A 496 -27.22 15.10 13.45
CA THR A 496 -26.80 14.39 12.24
C THR A 496 -26.21 15.35 11.23
N MET A 497 -25.06 15.01 10.68
CA MET A 497 -24.48 15.68 9.51
C MET A 497 -24.76 14.84 8.27
N SER A 498 -25.16 15.47 7.16
CA SER A 498 -25.35 14.80 5.88
C SER A 498 -24.33 15.30 4.87
N ILE A 499 -23.75 14.38 4.12
CA ILE A 499 -22.64 14.63 3.21
C ILE A 499 -22.94 13.93 1.88
N ASP A 500 -22.69 14.60 0.76
CA ASP A 500 -22.64 13.96 -0.55
C ASP A 500 -21.18 13.73 -0.96
N VAL A 501 -20.90 12.57 -1.56
CA VAL A 501 -19.60 12.21 -2.12
C VAL A 501 -19.81 11.76 -3.56
N GLY A 502 -19.10 12.39 -4.49
CA GLY A 502 -19.33 12.22 -5.92
C GLY A 502 -18.10 12.51 -6.76
N LEU A 503 -18.23 12.41 -8.08
CA LEU A 503 -17.18 12.86 -8.98
C LEU A 503 -17.06 14.37 -8.87
N CYS A 504 -15.82 14.86 -8.82
CA CYS A 504 -15.57 16.29 -8.88
C CYS A 504 -15.94 16.84 -10.26
N GLU A 505 -16.44 18.07 -10.31
CA GLU A 505 -16.52 18.82 -11.57
C GLU A 505 -15.09 19.17 -12.06
N ASP A 506 -14.95 19.54 -13.34
CA ASP A 506 -13.65 19.73 -14.00
C ASP A 506 -12.78 20.77 -13.29
N TRP A 507 -13.38 21.86 -12.81
CA TRP A 507 -12.71 22.97 -12.13
C TRP A 507 -12.81 22.92 -10.60
N GLU A 508 -13.43 21.86 -10.07
CA GLU A 508 -13.80 21.84 -8.68
C GLU A 508 -12.62 21.59 -7.74
N ILE A 509 -12.54 22.46 -6.73
CA ILE A 509 -11.69 22.35 -5.56
C ILE A 509 -12.58 22.46 -4.32
N SER A 510 -12.22 21.79 -3.23
CA SER A 510 -12.96 21.96 -1.97
C SER A 510 -12.70 23.35 -1.42
N GLN A 511 -13.77 24.14 -1.30
CA GLN A 511 -13.75 25.49 -0.74
C GLN A 511 -14.50 25.52 0.59
N MET A 512 -14.28 26.58 1.37
CA MET A 512 -14.92 26.79 2.67
C MET A 512 -16.28 27.46 2.54
#